data_AF-A0A3E0TN73-F1
#
_entry.id   AF-A0A3E0TN73-F1
#
_cell.length_a   1.000
_cell.length_b   1.000
_cell.length_c   1.000
_cell.angle_alpha   90.00
_cell.angle_beta   90.00
_cell.angle_gamma   90.00
#
_symmetry.space_group_name_H-M   'P 1'
#
loop_
_entity.id
_entity.type
_entity.pdbx_description
1 polymer ?
#
loop_
_entity_poly.entity_id
_entity_poly.type
_entity_poly.pdbx_seq_one_letter_code
_entity_poly.pdbx_strand_id
1 'polypeptide(L)'
;MIIFIEMMNSISAFLDTGGQVLTVIAGVICLMWLLIFERLFFFLKTYNGIKKSVIANWQARADKSSWHAEQIRIAQVSRLTEMLNQNVALIQSLVVLCPLLGLLGTVTGMIQVFDVMAISGSGNARSMASGVSRATIPTMAGMVGSLSGVFVVTWLQRKTKRRTEQLEDSLVLQH
;
A
#
# COMPACT_ATOMS: atom_id res chain seq x y z
N MET A 1 15.65 17.97 -19.71
CA MET A 1 16.63 17.81 -18.61
C MET A 1 16.43 18.86 -17.52
N ILE A 2 16.35 20.16 -17.85
CA ILE A 2 16.15 21.26 -16.88
C ILE A 2 14.84 21.14 -16.09
N ILE A 3 13.71 20.86 -16.76
CA ILE A 3 12.39 20.71 -16.10
C ILE A 3 12.38 19.60 -15.05
N PHE A 4 13.07 18.48 -15.30
CA PHE A 4 13.15 17.37 -14.35
C PHE A 4 13.95 17.76 -13.09
N ILE A 5 15.03 18.52 -13.28
CA ILE A 5 15.88 19.01 -12.19
C ILE A 5 15.11 20.05 -11.34
N GLU A 6 14.38 20.97 -11.96
CA GLU A 6 13.54 21.95 -11.25
C GLU A 6 12.40 21.31 -10.46
N MET A 7 11.76 20.30 -11.04
CA MET A 7 10.73 19.52 -10.35
C MET A 7 11.30 18.78 -9.14
N MET A 8 12.46 18.14 -9.31
CA MET A 8 13.14 17.42 -8.23
C MET A 8 13.56 18.37 -7.10
N ASN A 9 14.10 19.54 -7.44
CA ASN A 9 14.47 20.57 -6.46
C ASN A 9 13.24 21.09 -5.70
N SER A 10 12.11 21.27 -6.38
CA SER A 10 10.85 21.73 -5.77
C SER A 10 10.27 20.69 -4.80
N ILE A 11 10.35 19.41 -5.15
CA ILE A 11 9.93 18.30 -4.28
C ILE A 11 10.84 18.23 -3.05
N SER A 12 12.16 18.30 -3.22
CA SER A 12 13.10 18.32 -2.10
C SER A 12 12.87 19.50 -1.17
N ALA A 13 12.67 20.71 -1.71
CA ALA A 13 12.37 21.89 -0.91
C ALA A 13 11.04 21.77 -0.12
N PHE A 14 10.03 21.11 -0.70
CA PHE A 14 8.79 20.81 0.01
C PHE A 14 9.00 19.79 1.13
N LEU A 15 9.76 18.73 0.88
CA LEU A 15 10.09 17.70 1.89
C LEU A 15 10.86 18.32 3.06
N ASP A 16 11.82 19.20 2.78
CA ASP A 16 12.59 19.91 3.81
C ASP A 16 11.72 20.83 4.69
N THR A 17 10.59 21.30 4.15
CA THR A 17 9.65 22.15 4.91
C THR A 17 8.91 21.39 6.01
N GLY A 18 8.61 20.10 5.80
CA GLY A 18 7.95 19.24 6.79
C GLY A 18 8.90 18.48 7.72
N GLY A 19 10.22 18.70 7.57
CA GLY A 19 11.25 18.09 8.38
C GLY A 19 11.43 16.58 8.15
N GLN A 20 12.22 15.95 9.01
CA GLN A 20 12.61 14.54 8.89
C GLN A 20 11.41 13.57 8.82
N VAL A 21 10.31 13.88 9.51
CA VAL A 21 9.11 13.02 9.52
C VAL A 21 8.45 12.97 8.15
N LEU A 22 8.39 14.09 7.43
CA LEU A 22 7.81 14.13 6.09
C LEU A 22 8.60 13.27 5.10
N THR A 23 9.93 13.23 5.21
CA THR A 23 10.80 12.35 4.41
C THR A 23 10.53 10.88 4.69
N VAL A 24 10.35 10.51 5.97
CA VAL A 24 9.96 9.14 6.35
C VAL A 24 8.60 8.76 5.75
N ILE A 25 7.61 9.66 5.85
CA ILE A 25 6.29 9.46 5.24
C ILE A 25 6.40 9.27 3.73
N ALA A 26 7.20 10.09 3.05
CA ALA A 26 7.43 9.97 1.61
C ALA A 26 8.04 8.61 1.23
N GLY A 27 9.01 8.13 2.00
CA GLY A 27 9.60 6.80 1.82
C GLY A 27 8.57 5.67 2.00
N VAL A 28 7.73 5.76 3.04
CA VAL A 28 6.66 4.79 3.31
C VAL A 28 5.62 4.78 2.19
N ILE A 29 5.19 5.95 1.71
CA ILE A 29 4.27 6.08 0.57
C ILE A 29 4.89 5.51 -0.69
N CYS A 30 6.16 5.79 -0.97
CA CYS A 30 6.87 5.25 -2.13
C CYS A 30 6.93 3.72 -2.09
N LEU A 31 7.33 3.13 -0.96
CA LEU A 31 7.37 1.68 -0.75
C LEU A 31 5.98 1.06 -0.93
N MET A 32 4.95 1.67 -0.34
CA MET A 32 3.56 1.23 -0.46
C MET A 32 3.12 1.20 -1.93
N TRP A 33 3.38 2.28 -2.68
CA TRP A 33 3.03 2.34 -4.10
C TRP A 33 3.81 1.34 -4.95
N LEU A 34 5.09 1.11 -4.65
CA LEU A 34 5.89 0.08 -5.32
C LEU A 34 5.25 -1.30 -5.15
N LEU A 35 4.86 -1.68 -3.93
CA LEU A 35 4.16 -2.94 -3.65
C LEU A 35 2.80 -3.00 -4.35
N ILE A 36 2.06 -1.89 -4.37
CA ILE A 36 0.80 -1.80 -5.12
C ILE A 36 1.02 -2.06 -6.62
N PHE A 37 2.03 -1.45 -7.23
CA PHE A 37 2.32 -1.63 -8.66
C PHE A 37 2.74 -3.06 -8.99
N GLU A 38 3.60 -3.66 -8.17
CA GLU A 38 3.96 -5.09 -8.25
C GLU A 38 2.68 -5.94 -8.28
N ARG A 39 1.79 -5.69 -7.33
CA ARG A 39 0.53 -6.40 -7.22
C ARG A 39 -0.37 -6.19 -8.44
N LEU A 40 -0.55 -4.96 -8.90
CA LEU A 40 -1.34 -4.65 -10.09
C LEU A 40 -0.82 -5.36 -11.33
N PHE A 41 0.50 -5.40 -11.51
CA PHE A 41 1.14 -6.12 -12.61
C PHE A 41 0.86 -7.63 -12.53
N PHE A 42 0.97 -8.22 -11.34
CA PHE A 42 0.61 -9.63 -11.12
C PHE A 42 -0.84 -9.94 -11.51
N PHE A 43 -1.79 -9.07 -11.14
CA PHE A 43 -3.20 -9.25 -11.47
C PHE A 43 -3.49 -9.12 -12.96
N LEU A 44 -2.80 -8.22 -13.68
CA LEU A 44 -3.04 -7.96 -15.09
C LEU A 44 -2.37 -9.00 -16.00
N LYS A 45 -1.12 -9.37 -15.70
CA LYS A 45 -0.29 -10.18 -16.61
C LYS A 45 -0.12 -11.62 -16.13
N THR A 46 0.37 -11.80 -14.91
CA THR A 46 0.85 -13.10 -14.42
C THR A 46 -0.29 -14.07 -14.08
N TYR A 47 -1.34 -13.59 -13.41
CA TYR A 47 -2.44 -14.45 -12.94
C TYR A 47 -3.13 -15.23 -14.06
N ASN A 48 -3.39 -14.61 -15.22
CA ASN A 48 -4.10 -15.28 -16.31
C ASN A 48 -3.30 -16.47 -16.87
N GLY A 49 -1.96 -16.38 -16.88
CA GLY A 49 -1.10 -17.48 -17.30
C GLY A 49 -1.15 -18.65 -16.32
N ILE A 50 -1.04 -18.37 -15.03
CA ILE A 50 -1.07 -19.39 -13.98
C ILE A 50 -2.45 -20.04 -13.88
N LYS A 51 -3.54 -19.26 -13.96
CA LYS A 51 -4.91 -19.80 -13.97
C LYS A 51 -5.09 -20.81 -15.10
N LYS A 52 -4.64 -20.47 -16.32
CA LYS A 52 -4.76 -21.37 -17.49
C LYS A 52 -3.97 -22.66 -17.29
N SER A 53 -2.75 -22.59 -16.76
CA SER A 53 -1.95 -23.81 -16.52
C SER A 53 -2.56 -24.72 -15.46
N VAL A 54 -3.11 -24.15 -14.38
CA VAL A 54 -3.77 -24.93 -13.33
C VAL A 54 -5.04 -25.61 -13.86
N ILE A 55 -5.86 -24.90 -14.63
CA ILE A 55 -7.07 -25.49 -15.25
C ILE A 55 -6.69 -26.58 -16.26
N ALA A 56 -5.69 -26.34 -17.11
CA ALA A 56 -5.23 -27.35 -18.07
C ALA A 56 -4.71 -28.62 -17.36
N ASN A 57 -3.91 -28.45 -16.30
CA ASN A 57 -3.41 -29.56 -15.49
C ASN A 57 -4.55 -30.32 -14.80
N TRP A 58 -5.59 -29.63 -14.33
CA TRP A 58 -6.77 -30.28 -13.75
C TRP A 58 -7.57 -31.06 -14.79
N GLN A 59 -7.81 -30.48 -15.96
CA GLN A 59 -8.57 -31.13 -17.03
C GLN A 59 -7.86 -32.37 -17.59
N ALA A 60 -6.54 -32.37 -17.63
CA ALA A 60 -5.73 -33.50 -18.07
C ALA A 60 -5.72 -34.70 -17.11
N ARG A 61 -6.20 -34.55 -15.86
CA ARG A 61 -6.27 -35.67 -14.90
C ARG A 61 -7.37 -36.66 -15.30
N ALA A 62 -7.03 -37.95 -15.21
CA ALA A 62 -7.98 -39.04 -15.41
C ALA A 62 -8.94 -39.21 -14.21
N ASP A 63 -8.43 -39.04 -12.99
CA ASP A 63 -9.22 -39.14 -11.76
C ASP A 63 -9.56 -37.74 -11.20
N LYS A 64 -10.87 -37.48 -11.14
CA LYS A 64 -11.50 -36.22 -10.69
C LYS A 64 -12.61 -36.45 -9.65
N SER A 65 -12.78 -37.68 -9.18
CA SER A 65 -13.86 -38.07 -8.25
C SER A 65 -13.34 -38.61 -6.93
N SER A 66 -12.09 -39.09 -6.87
CA SER A 66 -11.53 -39.63 -5.64
C SER A 66 -11.29 -38.57 -4.57
N TRP A 67 -11.26 -39.01 -3.30
CA TRP A 67 -10.86 -38.16 -2.17
C TRP A 67 -9.49 -37.51 -2.39
N HIS A 68 -8.55 -38.23 -3.04
CA HIS A 68 -7.23 -37.71 -3.36
C HIS A 68 -7.30 -36.57 -4.39
N ALA A 69 -8.18 -36.67 -5.39
CA ALA A 69 -8.42 -35.59 -6.36
C ALA A 69 -8.96 -34.33 -5.65
N GLU A 70 -9.87 -34.48 -4.68
CA GLU A 70 -10.40 -33.34 -3.93
C GLU A 70 -9.33 -32.65 -3.06
N GLN A 71 -8.46 -33.40 -2.40
CA GLN A 71 -7.34 -32.80 -1.66
C GLN A 71 -6.40 -32.00 -2.56
N ILE A 72 -6.18 -32.47 -3.80
CA ILE A 72 -5.35 -31.76 -4.77
C ILE A 72 -6.03 -30.47 -5.24
N ARG A 73 -7.35 -30.49 -5.46
CA ARG A 73 -8.14 -29.29 -5.77
C ARG A 73 -7.99 -28.25 -4.67
N ILE A 74 -8.25 -28.63 -3.42
CA ILE A 74 -8.13 -27.74 -2.26
C ILE A 74 -6.72 -27.15 -2.17
N ALA A 75 -5.69 -27.99 -2.35
CA ALA A 75 -4.30 -27.53 -2.34
C ALA A 75 -3.99 -26.54 -3.48
N GLN A 76 -4.53 -26.75 -4.69
CA GLN A 76 -4.34 -25.84 -5.81
C GLN A 76 -5.04 -24.49 -5.61
N VAL A 77 -6.28 -24.51 -5.12
CA VAL A 77 -7.04 -23.30 -4.79
C VAL A 77 -6.35 -22.51 -3.69
N SER A 78 -5.89 -23.19 -2.63
CA SER A 78 -5.16 -22.58 -1.52
C SER A 78 -3.86 -21.93 -2.00
N ARG A 79 -3.03 -22.63 -2.79
CA ARG A 79 -1.78 -22.07 -3.33
C ARG A 79 -2.02 -20.83 -4.20
N LEU A 80 -3.01 -20.87 -5.09
CA LEU A 80 -3.33 -19.71 -5.94
C LEU A 80 -3.92 -18.54 -5.14
N THR A 81 -4.71 -18.83 -4.12
CA THR A 81 -5.24 -17.80 -3.21
C THR A 81 -4.13 -17.16 -2.40
N GLU A 82 -3.14 -17.92 -1.95
CA GLU A 82 -1.95 -17.40 -1.27
C GLU A 82 -1.14 -16.49 -2.21
N MET A 83 -0.88 -16.92 -3.44
CA MET A 83 -0.24 -16.07 -4.46
C MET A 83 -1.07 -14.81 -4.78
N LEU A 84 -2.41 -14.89 -4.65
CA LEU A 84 -3.31 -13.75 -4.81
C LEU A 84 -3.27 -12.76 -3.63
N ASN A 85 -2.93 -13.22 -2.43
CA ASN A 85 -2.86 -12.41 -1.22
C ASN A 85 -1.44 -11.96 -0.84
N GLN A 86 -0.40 -12.46 -1.52
CA GLN A 86 0.97 -12.07 -1.27
C GLN A 86 1.14 -10.54 -1.28
N ASN A 87 1.85 -10.02 -0.29
CA ASN A 87 2.09 -8.59 -0.03
C ASN A 87 0.85 -7.73 0.31
N VAL A 88 -0.38 -8.23 0.16
CA VAL A 88 -1.60 -7.44 0.43
C VAL A 88 -1.69 -7.03 1.89
N ALA A 89 -1.34 -7.93 2.82
CA ALA A 89 -1.31 -7.62 4.25
C ALA A 89 -0.27 -6.53 4.58
N LEU A 90 0.92 -6.59 3.97
CA LEU A 90 1.94 -5.55 4.12
C LEU A 90 1.48 -4.19 3.61
N ILE A 91 0.85 -4.15 2.43
CA ILE A 91 0.28 -2.90 1.89
C ILE A 91 -0.76 -2.35 2.86
N GLN A 92 -1.66 -3.20 3.39
CA GLN A 92 -2.65 -2.79 4.37
C GLN A 92 -2.03 -2.20 5.64
N SER A 93 -0.95 -2.79 6.15
CA SER A 93 -0.19 -2.24 7.29
C SER A 93 0.40 -0.86 6.95
N LEU A 94 1.03 -0.69 5.78
CA LEU A 94 1.60 0.60 5.36
C LEU A 94 0.54 1.70 5.24
N VAL A 95 -0.64 1.35 4.73
CA VAL A 95 -1.79 2.27 4.63
C VAL A 95 -2.23 2.80 6.00
N VAL A 96 -2.27 1.93 7.01
CA VAL A 96 -2.60 2.29 8.40
C VAL A 96 -1.47 3.06 9.08
N LEU A 97 -0.21 2.80 8.72
CA LEU A 97 0.94 3.51 9.26
C LEU A 97 1.05 4.96 8.75
N CYS A 98 0.68 5.24 7.49
CA CYS A 98 0.74 6.58 6.91
C CYS A 98 0.10 7.70 7.76
N PRO A 99 -1.16 7.60 8.22
CA PRO A 99 -1.79 8.65 9.03
C PRO A 99 -1.20 8.73 10.44
N LEU A 100 -0.75 7.62 11.01
CA LEU A 100 -0.10 7.58 12.32
C LEU A 100 1.26 8.31 12.28
N LEU A 101 2.04 8.12 11.21
CA LEU A 101 3.27 8.88 10.98
C LEU A 101 2.99 10.37 10.75
N GLY A 102 1.89 10.70 10.08
CA GLY A 102 1.42 12.08 9.95
C GLY A 102 1.17 12.73 11.32
N LEU A 103 0.42 12.05 12.18
CA LEU A 103 0.15 12.50 13.55
C LEU A 103 1.44 12.67 14.37
N LEU A 104 2.40 11.75 14.24
CA LEU A 104 3.73 11.90 14.83
C LEU A 104 4.44 13.18 14.34
N GLY A 105 4.28 13.52 13.06
CA GLY A 105 4.79 14.77 12.47
C GLY A 105 4.18 16.02 13.09
N THR A 106 2.87 16.03 13.36
CA THR A 106 2.24 17.14 14.09
C THR A 106 2.77 17.27 15.51
N VAL A 107 2.93 16.17 16.25
CA VAL A 107 3.41 16.20 17.63
C VAL A 107 4.84 16.73 17.67
N THR A 108 5.73 16.20 16.83
CA THR A 108 7.13 16.65 16.74
C THR A 108 7.25 18.10 16.28
N GLY A 109 6.44 18.54 15.32
CA GLY A 109 6.41 19.93 14.88
C GLY A 109 5.89 20.89 15.96
N MET A 110 4.88 20.50 16.73
CA MET A 110 4.38 21.32 17.84
C MET A 110 5.39 21.43 18.99
N ILE A 111 6.19 20.37 19.26
CA ILE A 111 7.30 20.45 20.21
C ILE A 111 8.30 21.53 19.79
N GLN A 112 8.69 21.57 18.50
CA GLN A 112 9.62 22.59 17.98
C GLN A 112 9.05 24.01 18.11
N VAL A 113 7.74 24.20 17.93
CA VAL A 113 7.08 25.50 18.13
C VAL A 113 7.21 25.96 19.58
N PHE A 114 7.01 25.06 20.55
CA PHE A 114 7.15 25.39 21.97
C PHE A 114 8.60 25.68 22.36
N ASP A 115 9.58 24.96 21.81
CA ASP A 115 11.00 25.22 22.03
C ASP A 115 11.40 26.63 21.55
N VAL A 116 10.94 27.03 20.35
CA VAL A 116 11.20 28.38 19.81
C VAL A 116 10.56 29.45 20.70
N MET A 117 9.38 29.19 21.25
CA MET A 117 8.69 30.11 22.17
C MET A 117 9.44 30.27 23.49
N ALA A 118 9.98 29.17 24.02
CA ALA A 118 10.78 29.19 25.25
C ALA A 118 12.06 30.02 25.11
N ILE A 119 12.68 29.99 23.92
CA ILE A 119 13.92 30.72 23.64
C ILE A 119 13.68 32.18 23.23
N SER A 120 12.68 32.42 22.37
CA SER A 120 12.47 33.72 21.71
C SER A 120 11.42 34.61 22.38
N GLY A 121 10.70 34.08 23.39
CA GLY A 121 9.55 34.72 24.00
C GLY A 121 8.29 34.69 23.12
N SER A 122 7.13 35.01 23.70
CA SER A 122 5.83 34.96 23.01
C SER A 122 5.59 36.05 21.96
N GLY A 123 6.56 36.96 21.75
CA GLY A 123 6.41 38.16 20.92
C GLY A 123 6.43 37.93 19.41
N ASN A 124 6.89 36.76 18.92
CA ASN A 124 7.02 36.49 17.49
C ASN A 124 5.89 35.59 16.96
N ALA A 125 4.67 36.16 16.90
CA ALA A 125 3.47 35.47 16.42
C ALA A 125 3.63 34.92 14.97
N ARG A 126 4.44 35.56 14.14
CA ARG A 126 4.70 35.11 12.75
C ARG A 126 5.49 33.80 12.73
N SER A 127 6.55 33.69 13.52
CA SER A 127 7.33 32.45 13.62
C SER A 127 6.49 31.30 14.18
N MET A 128 5.66 31.56 15.20
CA MET A 128 4.73 30.57 15.74
C MET A 128 3.74 30.07 14.67
N ALA A 129 3.08 30.99 13.96
CA ALA A 129 2.14 30.63 12.90
C ALA A 129 2.81 29.79 11.79
N SER A 130 4.04 30.14 11.41
CA SER A 130 4.80 29.37 10.42
C SER A 130 5.15 27.96 10.89
N GLY A 131 5.53 27.78 12.16
CA GLY A 131 5.86 26.47 12.72
C GLY A 131 4.64 25.57 12.88
N VAL A 132 3.50 26.12 13.32
CA VAL A 132 2.23 25.38 13.36
C VAL A 132 1.80 24.93 11.97
N SER A 133 1.92 25.81 10.96
CA SER A 133 1.61 25.45 9.57
C SER A 133 2.53 24.34 9.05
N ARG A 134 3.81 24.32 9.41
CA ARG A 134 4.73 23.24 9.01
C ARG A 134 4.38 21.92 9.69
N ALA A 135 3.96 21.97 10.95
CA ALA A 135 3.57 20.78 11.70
C ALA A 135 2.37 20.04 11.09
N THR A 136 1.46 20.74 10.39
CA THR A 136 0.27 20.11 9.79
C THR A 136 0.52 19.44 8.43
N ILE A 137 1.61 19.80 7.74
CA ILE A 137 1.94 19.26 6.41
C ILE A 137 2.16 17.73 6.45
N PRO A 138 2.95 17.15 7.40
CA PRO A 138 3.08 15.71 7.54
C PRO A 138 1.74 14.98 7.69
N THR A 139 0.80 15.52 8.47
CA THR A 139 -0.53 14.93 8.67
C THR A 139 -1.32 14.91 7.37
N MET A 140 -1.31 16.01 6.62
CA MET A 140 -1.97 16.06 5.32
C MET A 140 -1.38 15.03 4.35
N ALA A 141 -0.05 14.95 4.26
CA ALA A 141 0.64 13.99 3.40
C ALA A 141 0.31 12.53 3.78
N GLY A 142 0.35 12.22 5.08
CA GLY A 142 -0.01 10.90 5.60
C GLY A 142 -1.46 10.49 5.32
N MET A 143 -2.40 11.43 5.45
CA MET A 143 -3.81 11.17 5.13
C MET A 143 -4.03 10.96 3.63
N VAL A 144 -3.40 11.75 2.76
CA VAL A 144 -3.50 11.58 1.30
C VAL A 144 -2.93 10.22 0.88
N GLY A 145 -1.77 9.85 1.43
CA GLY A 145 -1.17 8.53 1.22
C GLY A 145 -2.09 7.40 1.65
N SER A 146 -2.66 7.48 2.87
CA SER A 146 -3.59 6.48 3.40
C SER A 146 -4.86 6.36 2.55
N LEU A 147 -5.49 7.48 2.21
CA LEU A 147 -6.75 7.51 1.48
C LEU A 147 -6.62 6.87 0.09
N SER A 148 -5.53 7.18 -0.61
CA SER A 148 -5.23 6.54 -1.89
C SER A 148 -4.95 5.04 -1.74
N GLY A 149 -4.21 4.64 -0.70
CA GLY A 149 -3.91 3.25 -0.43
C GLY A 149 -5.12 2.40 -0.01
N VAL A 150 -6.03 2.92 0.81
CA VAL A 150 -7.28 2.23 1.22
C VAL A 150 -8.12 1.86 -0.02
N PHE A 151 -8.25 2.79 -0.97
CA PHE A 151 -8.98 2.54 -2.21
C PHE A 151 -8.39 1.34 -2.97
N VAL A 152 -7.07 1.31 -3.13
CA VAL A 152 -6.40 0.25 -3.88
C VAL A 152 -6.43 -1.10 -3.14
N VAL A 153 -6.17 -1.11 -1.82
CA VAL A 153 -6.24 -2.34 -1.00
C VAL A 153 -7.63 -2.96 -1.05
N THR A 154 -8.68 -2.14 -0.91
CA THR A 154 -10.07 -2.59 -0.99
C THR A 154 -10.37 -3.21 -2.35
N TRP A 155 -9.90 -2.58 -3.44
CA TRP A 155 -10.04 -3.12 -4.79
C TRP A 155 -9.29 -4.44 -4.98
N LEU A 156 -8.06 -4.54 -4.47
CA LEU A 156 -7.23 -5.75 -4.54
C LEU A 156 -7.92 -6.92 -3.81
N GLN A 157 -8.40 -6.69 -2.58
CA GLN A 157 -9.09 -7.72 -1.78
C GLN A 157 -10.36 -8.22 -2.48
N ARG A 158 -11.19 -7.31 -2.99
CA ARG A 158 -12.39 -7.67 -3.78
C ARG A 158 -12.03 -8.50 -5.00
N LYS A 159 -10.94 -8.12 -5.70
CA LYS A 159 -10.48 -8.82 -6.90
C LYS A 159 -9.88 -10.20 -6.58
N THR A 160 -9.17 -10.35 -5.46
CA THR A 160 -8.69 -11.65 -4.97
C THR A 160 -9.87 -12.58 -4.71
N LYS A 161 -10.84 -12.15 -3.89
CA LYS A 161 -12.02 -12.96 -3.53
C LYS A 161 -12.74 -13.47 -4.78
N ARG A 162 -13.07 -12.56 -5.69
CA ARG A 162 -13.77 -12.90 -6.94
C ARG A 162 -12.99 -13.85 -7.84
N ARG A 163 -11.65 -13.79 -7.82
CA ARG A 163 -10.77 -14.67 -8.59
C ARG A 163 -10.60 -16.05 -7.96
N THR A 164 -10.63 -16.13 -6.64
CA THR A 164 -10.65 -17.40 -5.89
C THR A 164 -11.96 -18.14 -6.16
N GLU A 165 -13.11 -17.46 -6.03
CA GLU A 165 -14.44 -18.04 -6.35
C GLU A 165 -14.48 -18.57 -7.79
N GLN A 166 -14.05 -17.77 -8.78
CA GLN A 166 -13.99 -18.21 -10.17
C GLN A 166 -13.05 -19.40 -10.43
N LEU A 167 -11.99 -19.53 -9.63
CA LEU A 167 -11.07 -20.65 -9.74
C LEU A 167 -11.70 -21.92 -9.19
N GLU A 168 -12.37 -21.83 -8.04
CA GLU A 168 -13.12 -22.93 -7.42
C GLU A 168 -14.19 -23.46 -8.39
N ASP A 169 -14.96 -22.57 -9.03
CA ASP A 169 -15.98 -22.93 -10.02
C ASP A 169 -15.38 -23.59 -11.27
N SER A 170 -14.14 -23.25 -11.63
CA SER A 170 -13.48 -23.84 -12.82
C SER A 170 -12.95 -25.25 -12.56
N LEU A 171 -12.78 -25.64 -11.31
CA LEU A 171 -12.22 -26.93 -10.88
C LEU A 171 -13.34 -27.86 -10.41
N VAL A 172 -14.35 -28.11 -11.25
CA VAL A 172 -15.51 -28.94 -10.89
C VAL A 172 -15.09 -30.41 -10.68
N LEU A 173 -15.56 -31.01 -9.59
CA LEU A 173 -15.49 -32.46 -9.36
C LEU A 173 -16.50 -33.18 -10.25
N GLN A 174 -16.04 -34.20 -10.98
CA GLN A 174 -16.96 -35.11 -11.66
C GLN A 174 -17.47 -36.10 -10.61
N HIS A 175 -18.78 -36.07 -10.34
CA HIS A 175 -19.46 -37.03 -9.48
C HIS A 175 -19.84 -38.27 -10.28
#